data_AF-A0A496L3W6-F1
#
_entry.id   AF-A0A496L3W6-F1
#
_cell.length_a   1.000
_cell.length_b   1.000
_cell.length_c   1.000
_cell.angle_alpha   90.00
_cell.angle_beta   90.00
_cell.angle_gamma   90.00
#
_symmetry.space_group_name_H-M   'P 1'
#
loop_
_entity.id
_entity.type
_entity.pdbx_description
1 polymer ?
#
loop_
_entity_poly.entity_id
_entity_poly.type
_entity_poly.pdbx_seq_one_letter_code
_entity_poly.pdbx_strand_id
1 'polypeptide(L)'
;MTRRDVLLRFANPNIVSAPRWRLYRYVGNMDSCTIYNNDYVKAANGEFELIDFESLKQLKPNNYKVEAYWLPEVDGSVEQVYLYQGDTYIGEAVNRRQYRYNENTIEQTDEDRANMLHQQKRAARFDKMIRDRRAEIGKVGKIKAETNTYIYNIEADIVESEQPKGYEVTEEWTEDINYGSIAIEQL
;
A
#
# COMPACT_ATOMS: atom_id res chain seq x y z
N MET A 1 -35.95 -29.88 -24.18
CA MET A 1 -35.20 -28.76 -23.54
C MET A 1 -34.13 -29.38 -22.67
N THR A 2 -32.87 -29.04 -22.88
CA THR A 2 -31.78 -29.56 -22.03
C THR A 2 -31.65 -28.72 -20.76
N ARG A 3 -31.02 -29.28 -19.71
CA ARG A 3 -30.69 -28.53 -18.49
C ARG A 3 -29.90 -27.24 -18.80
N ARG A 4 -29.03 -27.27 -19.81
CA ARG A 4 -28.29 -26.10 -20.30
C ARG A 4 -29.21 -25.04 -20.91
N ASP A 5 -30.17 -25.46 -21.73
CA ASP A 5 -31.12 -24.52 -22.36
C ASP A 5 -31.99 -23.81 -21.32
N VAL A 6 -32.40 -24.55 -20.27
CA VAL A 6 -33.14 -23.99 -19.14
C VAL A 6 -32.26 -22.98 -18.39
N LEU A 7 -31.02 -23.33 -18.06
CA LEU A 7 -30.11 -22.43 -17.35
C LEU A 7 -29.84 -21.14 -18.13
N LEU A 8 -29.57 -21.23 -19.43
CA LEU A 8 -29.32 -20.06 -20.27
C LEU A 8 -30.55 -19.17 -20.42
N ARG A 9 -31.76 -19.76 -20.42
CA ARG A 9 -33.02 -19.02 -20.55
C ARG A 9 -33.46 -18.32 -19.25
N PHE A 10 -33.08 -18.87 -18.09
CA PHE A 10 -33.45 -18.34 -16.77
C PHE A 10 -32.28 -17.70 -16.01
N ALA A 11 -31.11 -17.56 -16.63
CA ALA A 11 -29.99 -16.84 -16.04
C ALA A 11 -30.37 -15.37 -15.77
N ASN A 12 -29.97 -14.86 -14.60
CA ASN A 12 -30.22 -13.46 -14.25
C ASN A 12 -29.46 -12.54 -15.23
N PRO A 13 -30.14 -11.65 -15.97
CA PRO A 13 -29.49 -10.72 -16.90
C PRO A 13 -28.56 -9.73 -16.19
N ASN A 14 -28.74 -9.52 -14.89
CA ASN A 14 -27.92 -8.62 -14.06
C ASN A 14 -26.84 -9.37 -13.27
N ILE A 15 -26.39 -10.54 -13.74
CA ILE A 15 -25.33 -11.27 -13.06
C ILE A 15 -24.02 -10.46 -13.10
N VAL A 16 -23.50 -10.11 -11.94
CA VAL A 16 -22.22 -9.40 -11.83
C VAL A 16 -21.10 -10.43 -11.88
N SER A 17 -20.22 -10.30 -12.87
CA SER A 17 -19.02 -11.11 -12.93
C SER A 17 -18.11 -10.76 -11.75
N ALA A 18 -17.70 -11.78 -10.99
CA ALA A 18 -16.75 -11.58 -9.91
C ALA A 18 -15.38 -11.19 -10.50
N PRO A 19 -14.66 -10.24 -9.87
CA PRO A 19 -13.37 -9.84 -10.39
C PRO A 19 -12.34 -10.97 -10.21
N ARG A 20 -11.41 -11.08 -11.18
CA ARG A 20 -10.43 -12.17 -11.26
C ARG A 20 -9.59 -12.32 -9.98
N TRP A 21 -9.12 -11.21 -9.41
CA TRP A 21 -8.33 -11.21 -8.17
C TRP A 21 -9.00 -11.97 -7.02
N ARG A 22 -10.33 -11.83 -6.89
CA ARG A 22 -11.11 -12.51 -5.85
C ARG A 22 -11.35 -13.98 -6.17
N LEU A 23 -11.58 -14.30 -7.44
CA LEU A 23 -11.81 -15.67 -7.89
C LEU A 23 -10.54 -16.53 -7.76
N TYR A 24 -9.39 -15.98 -8.14
CA TYR A 24 -8.12 -16.72 -8.19
C TYR A 24 -7.66 -17.14 -6.79
N ARG A 25 -8.07 -16.40 -5.75
CA ARG A 25 -7.83 -16.78 -4.36
C ARG A 25 -8.43 -18.15 -3.99
N TYR A 26 -9.59 -18.50 -4.58
CA TYR A 26 -10.32 -19.72 -4.24
C TYR A 26 -10.14 -20.85 -5.26
N VAL A 27 -9.86 -20.52 -6.51
CA VAL A 27 -9.80 -21.47 -7.63
C VAL A 27 -8.38 -21.63 -8.17
N GLY A 28 -7.53 -20.62 -8.01
CA GLY A 28 -6.19 -20.59 -8.56
C GLY A 28 -5.17 -21.38 -7.73
N ASN A 29 -3.98 -21.53 -8.32
CA ASN A 29 -2.80 -22.02 -7.63
C ASN A 29 -2.23 -20.94 -6.73
N MET A 30 -1.53 -21.36 -5.68
CA MET A 30 -0.94 -20.49 -4.67
C MET A 30 0.55 -20.78 -4.52
N ASP A 31 1.36 -19.73 -4.58
CA ASP A 31 2.78 -19.76 -4.23
C ASP A 31 3.08 -18.79 -3.09
N SER A 32 3.88 -19.20 -2.11
CA SER A 32 4.42 -18.31 -1.07
C SER A 32 5.68 -17.61 -1.60
N CYS A 33 5.61 -16.29 -1.80
CA CYS A 33 6.62 -15.52 -2.49
C CYS A 33 7.08 -14.31 -1.66
N THR A 34 8.09 -13.60 -2.17
CA THR A 34 8.56 -12.33 -1.58
C THR A 34 8.64 -11.27 -2.67
N ILE A 35 8.32 -10.03 -2.33
CA ILE A 35 8.51 -8.87 -3.21
C ILE A 35 9.98 -8.47 -3.19
N TYR A 36 10.60 -8.41 -4.38
CA TYR A 36 11.98 -8.03 -4.59
C TYR A 36 12.06 -6.59 -5.10
N ASN A 37 13.05 -5.84 -4.58
CA ASN A 37 13.37 -4.47 -4.98
C ASN A 37 12.17 -3.51 -4.99
N ASN A 38 11.10 -3.82 -4.25
CA ASN A 38 9.83 -3.10 -4.28
C ASN A 38 9.20 -3.01 -5.68
N ASP A 39 9.43 -4.01 -6.55
CA ASP A 39 9.02 -3.94 -7.96
C ASP A 39 8.43 -5.25 -8.48
N TYR A 40 9.01 -6.41 -8.17
CA TYR A 40 8.60 -7.67 -8.80
C TYR A 40 8.55 -8.85 -7.83
N VAL A 41 7.82 -9.89 -8.22
CA VAL A 41 7.61 -11.15 -7.48
C VAL A 41 7.97 -12.33 -8.38
N LYS A 42 8.49 -13.40 -7.77
CA LYS A 42 8.74 -14.67 -8.45
C LYS A 42 7.64 -15.67 -8.06
N ALA A 43 6.80 -16.06 -9.01
CA ALA A 43 5.70 -17.01 -8.85
C ALA A 43 5.54 -17.81 -10.14
N ALA A 44 4.91 -18.99 -10.13
CA ALA A 44 4.65 -19.78 -11.34
C ALA A 44 5.89 -20.02 -12.25
N ASN A 45 7.09 -20.15 -11.66
CA ASN A 45 8.38 -20.22 -12.38
C ASN A 45 8.70 -19.02 -13.31
N GLY A 46 8.07 -17.87 -13.08
CA GLY A 46 8.27 -16.62 -13.82
C GLY A 46 8.56 -15.42 -12.91
N GLU A 47 8.90 -14.29 -13.53
CA GLU A 47 9.02 -13.00 -12.87
C GLU A 47 7.83 -12.12 -13.24
N PHE A 48 7.16 -11.56 -12.24
CA PHE A 48 5.98 -10.72 -12.40
C PHE A 48 6.22 -9.35 -11.78
N GLU A 49 6.13 -8.30 -12.58
CA GLU A 49 6.29 -6.91 -12.14
C GLU A 49 4.96 -6.32 -11.65
N LEU A 50 4.98 -5.59 -10.54
CA LEU A 50 3.81 -4.96 -9.93
C LEU A 50 3.24 -3.89 -10.86
N ILE A 51 1.94 -3.91 -11.17
CA ILE A 51 1.33 -2.87 -12.02
C ILE A 51 1.41 -1.49 -11.34
N ASP A 52 1.10 -1.46 -10.04
CA ASP A 52 1.03 -0.25 -9.23
C ASP A 52 1.91 -0.35 -8.00
N PHE A 53 2.77 0.64 -7.80
CA PHE A 53 3.68 0.75 -6.66
C PHE A 53 2.95 1.17 -5.38
N GLU A 54 1.78 1.80 -5.49
CA GLU A 54 0.96 2.21 -4.33
C GLU A 54 0.48 1.01 -3.52
N SER A 55 0.33 -0.15 -4.17
CA SER A 55 0.08 -1.47 -3.57
C SER A 55 1.00 -1.77 -2.38
N LEU A 56 2.26 -1.31 -2.43
CA LEU A 56 3.26 -1.54 -1.39
C LEU A 56 2.89 -0.89 -0.05
N LYS A 57 2.05 0.16 -0.05
CA LYS A 57 1.59 0.82 1.18
C LYS A 57 0.69 -0.09 2.04
N GLN A 58 0.08 -1.11 1.43
CA GLN A 58 -0.84 -2.02 2.11
C GLN A 58 -0.13 -3.20 2.80
N LEU A 59 1.19 -3.35 2.57
CA LEU A 59 1.98 -4.38 3.20
C LEU A 59 2.11 -4.14 4.71
N LYS A 60 2.13 -5.23 5.48
CA LYS A 60 2.47 -5.19 6.90
C LYS A 60 3.87 -4.56 7.08
N PRO A 61 4.07 -3.75 8.13
CA PRO A 61 5.36 -3.11 8.40
C PRO A 61 6.50 -4.12 8.41
N ASN A 62 7.56 -3.84 7.65
CA ASN A 62 8.75 -4.68 7.53
C ASN A 62 8.49 -6.13 7.07
N ASN A 63 7.41 -6.39 6.34
CA ASN A 63 7.10 -7.73 5.82
C ASN A 63 6.79 -7.73 4.32
N TYR A 64 7.76 -8.23 3.54
CA TYR A 64 7.66 -8.38 2.08
C TYR A 64 7.19 -9.76 1.62
N LYS A 65 6.88 -10.68 2.55
CA LYS A 65 6.33 -12.00 2.21
C LYS A 65 4.86 -11.86 1.83
N VAL A 66 4.51 -12.42 0.67
CA VAL A 66 3.18 -12.37 0.08
C VAL A 66 2.80 -13.73 -0.49
N GLU A 67 1.50 -13.94 -0.64
CA GLU A 67 0.91 -15.11 -1.28
C GLU A 67 0.46 -14.71 -2.68
N ALA A 68 1.01 -15.38 -3.68
CA ALA A 68 0.74 -15.14 -5.08
C ALA A 68 -0.29 -16.14 -5.59
N TYR A 69 -1.45 -15.65 -6.04
CA TYR A 69 -2.51 -16.44 -6.61
C TYR A 69 -2.58 -16.25 -8.12
N TRP A 70 -2.62 -17.36 -8.85
CA TRP A 70 -2.58 -17.35 -10.31
C TRP A 70 -3.31 -18.55 -10.90
N LEU A 71 -3.80 -18.40 -12.12
CA LEU A 71 -4.44 -19.48 -12.86
C LEU A 71 -3.79 -19.53 -14.25
N PRO A 72 -3.32 -20.71 -14.71
CA PRO A 72 -2.78 -20.85 -16.05
C PRO A 72 -3.90 -20.74 -17.08
N GLU A 73 -3.60 -20.12 -18.20
CA GLU A 73 -4.45 -20.09 -19.37
C GLU A 73 -4.43 -21.44 -20.10
N VAL A 74 -5.22 -21.57 -21.17
CA VAL A 74 -5.37 -22.83 -21.94
C VAL A 74 -4.03 -23.36 -22.49
N ASP A 75 -3.09 -22.46 -22.78
CA ASP A 75 -1.75 -22.77 -23.27
C ASP A 75 -0.74 -23.07 -22.14
N GLY A 76 -1.17 -22.99 -20.88
CA GLY A 76 -0.32 -23.15 -19.70
C GLY A 76 0.48 -21.91 -19.32
N SER A 77 0.31 -20.79 -20.03
CA SER A 77 0.96 -19.52 -19.70
C SER A 77 0.24 -18.81 -18.56
N VAL A 78 0.98 -17.97 -17.84
CA VAL A 78 0.44 -17.14 -16.75
C VAL A 78 0.76 -15.69 -17.08
N GLU A 79 -0.27 -14.91 -17.39
CA GLU A 79 -0.13 -13.50 -17.73
C GLU A 79 -0.09 -12.61 -16.48
N GLN A 80 -0.92 -12.95 -15.48
CA GLN A 80 -1.19 -12.10 -14.32
C GLN A 80 -1.21 -12.92 -13.04
N VAL A 81 -0.73 -12.31 -11.96
CA VAL A 81 -0.68 -12.86 -10.61
C VAL A 81 -1.27 -11.83 -9.65
N TYR A 82 -2.08 -12.30 -8.72
CA TYR A 82 -2.69 -11.47 -7.69
C TYR A 82 -2.02 -11.73 -6.34
N LEU A 83 -1.59 -10.65 -5.68
CA LEU A 83 -0.82 -10.72 -4.46
C LEU A 83 -1.69 -10.44 -3.25
N TYR A 84 -1.52 -11.26 -2.22
CA TYR A 84 -2.22 -11.15 -0.95
C TYR A 84 -1.25 -11.27 0.21
N GLN A 85 -1.67 -10.77 1.36
CA GLN A 85 -1.00 -11.03 2.62
C GLN A 85 -2.05 -11.42 3.67
N GLY A 86 -2.36 -12.73 3.73
CA GLY A 86 -3.50 -13.24 4.49
C GLY A 86 -4.82 -12.88 3.79
N ASP A 87 -5.65 -12.07 4.45
CA ASP A 87 -6.94 -11.61 3.87
C ASP A 87 -6.85 -10.30 3.10
N THR A 88 -5.73 -9.59 3.19
CA THR A 88 -5.55 -8.29 2.53
C THR A 88 -5.04 -8.48 1.11
N TYR A 89 -5.78 -7.95 0.14
CA TYR A 89 -5.32 -7.85 -1.25
C TYR A 89 -4.28 -6.73 -1.36
N ILE A 90 -3.09 -7.05 -1.86
CA ILE A 90 -2.00 -6.08 -2.00
C ILE A 90 -2.07 -5.41 -3.37
N GLY A 91 -2.15 -6.22 -4.43
CA GLY A 91 -2.13 -5.70 -5.80
C GLY A 91 -2.00 -6.78 -6.87
N GLU A 92 -1.83 -6.33 -8.10
CA GLU A 92 -1.68 -7.17 -9.29
C GLU A 92 -0.27 -7.04 -9.87
N ALA A 93 0.27 -8.16 -10.35
CA ALA A 93 1.55 -8.24 -11.01
C ALA A 93 1.42 -8.91 -12.38
N VAL A 94 2.10 -8.37 -13.40
CA VAL A 94 2.05 -8.82 -14.80
C VAL A 94 3.37 -9.47 -15.17
N ASN A 95 3.32 -10.47 -16.05
CA ASN A 95 4.49 -11.20 -16.48
C ASN A 95 5.54 -10.28 -17.12
N ARG A 96 6.69 -10.14 -16.47
CA ARG A 96 7.80 -9.27 -16.90
C ARG A 96 8.38 -9.70 -18.24
N ARG A 97 8.26 -10.98 -18.60
CA ARG A 97 8.79 -11.52 -19.85
C ARG A 97 8.16 -10.87 -21.08
N GLN A 98 6.92 -10.38 -20.97
CA GLN A 98 6.20 -9.70 -22.06
C GLN A 98 6.88 -8.39 -22.48
N TYR A 99 7.59 -7.72 -21.56
CA TYR A 99 8.22 -6.41 -21.79
C TYR A 99 9.72 -6.49 -22.06
N ARG A 100 10.24 -7.66 -22.42
CA ARG A 100 11.64 -7.79 -22.85
C ARG A 100 11.81 -7.12 -24.21
N TYR A 101 12.97 -6.50 -24.41
CA TYR A 101 13.33 -5.87 -25.67
C TYR A 101 14.77 -6.22 -26.04
N ASN A 102 15.11 -6.13 -27.32
CA ASN A 102 16.49 -6.29 -27.77
C ASN A 102 17.32 -5.04 -27.42
N GLU A 103 18.43 -5.23 -26.70
CA GLU A 103 19.33 -4.14 -26.32
C GLU A 103 20.16 -3.62 -27.51
N ASN A 104 20.35 -4.44 -28.55
CA ASN A 104 21.07 -4.03 -29.75
C ASN A 104 20.24 -3.03 -30.57
N THR A 105 20.65 -1.77 -30.53
CA THR A 105 19.91 -0.65 -31.15
C THR A 105 19.70 -0.82 -32.66
N ILE A 106 20.60 -1.52 -33.35
CA ILE A 106 20.51 -1.73 -34.80
C ILE A 106 19.39 -2.72 -35.16
N GLU A 107 19.09 -3.66 -34.27
CA GLU A 107 18.11 -4.73 -34.46
C GLU A 107 16.78 -4.43 -33.76
N GLN A 108 16.64 -3.26 -33.12
CA GLN A 108 15.43 -2.89 -32.41
C GLN A 108 14.25 -2.66 -33.36
N THR A 109 13.18 -3.38 -33.08
CA THR A 109 11.89 -3.25 -33.73
C THR A 109 11.06 -2.14 -33.08
N ASP A 110 9.93 -1.78 -33.68
CA ASP A 110 8.98 -0.83 -33.07
C ASP A 110 8.39 -1.35 -31.75
N GLU A 111 8.18 -2.67 -31.63
CA GLU A 111 7.74 -3.32 -30.39
C GLU A 111 8.79 -3.18 -29.27
N ASP A 112 10.08 -3.32 -29.59
CA ASP A 112 11.18 -3.13 -28.64
C ASP A 112 11.19 -1.69 -28.09
N ARG A 113 10.97 -0.70 -28.96
CA ARG A 113 10.86 0.70 -28.57
C ARG A 113 9.67 0.94 -27.62
N ALA A 114 8.53 0.30 -27.88
CA ALA A 114 7.36 0.39 -27.02
C ALA A 114 7.60 -0.26 -25.65
N ASN A 115 8.25 -1.42 -25.61
CA ASN A 115 8.63 -2.11 -24.38
C ASN A 115 9.64 -1.31 -23.55
N MET A 116 10.64 -0.71 -24.20
CA MET A 116 11.57 0.20 -23.53
C MET A 116 10.84 1.41 -22.92
N LEU A 117 9.92 2.02 -23.68
CA LEU A 117 9.10 3.13 -23.18
C LEU A 117 8.24 2.73 -21.97
N HIS A 118 7.70 1.50 -21.97
CA HIS A 118 6.96 0.97 -20.84
C HIS A 118 7.83 0.91 -19.57
N GLN A 119 9.03 0.32 -19.68
CA GLN A 119 9.96 0.23 -18.55
C GLN A 119 10.39 1.62 -18.05
N GLN A 120 10.67 2.57 -18.94
CA GLN A 120 11.01 3.95 -18.56
C GLN A 120 9.86 4.67 -17.84
N LYS A 121 8.62 4.50 -18.31
CA LYS A 121 7.43 5.07 -17.65
C LYS A 121 7.25 4.53 -16.25
N ARG A 122 7.51 3.23 -16.04
CA ARG A 122 7.47 2.62 -14.70
C ARG A 122 8.51 3.23 -13.77
N ALA A 123 9.77 3.31 -14.21
CA ALA A 123 10.83 3.93 -13.42
C ALA A 123 10.49 5.38 -13.03
N ALA A 124 9.98 6.18 -13.99
CA ALA A 124 9.58 7.55 -13.73
C ALA A 124 8.41 7.66 -12.71
N ARG A 125 7.46 6.72 -12.74
CA ARG A 125 6.36 6.66 -11.74
C ARG A 125 6.91 6.37 -10.35
N PHE A 126 7.83 5.41 -10.22
CA PHE A 126 8.46 5.10 -8.94
C PHE A 126 9.27 6.28 -8.40
N ASP A 127 10.10 6.91 -9.24
CA ASP A 127 10.89 8.08 -8.86
C ASP A 127 10.01 9.25 -8.42
N LYS A 128 8.86 9.44 -9.09
CA LYS A 128 7.86 10.43 -8.69
C LYS A 128 7.30 10.10 -7.31
N MET A 129 6.86 8.87 -7.07
CA MET A 129 6.33 8.43 -5.77
C MET A 129 7.35 8.68 -4.63
N ILE A 130 8.63 8.35 -4.85
CA ILE A 130 9.69 8.59 -3.87
C ILE A 130 9.92 10.09 -3.64
N ARG A 131 9.91 10.91 -4.70
CA ARG A 131 10.06 12.36 -4.59
C ARG A 131 8.92 12.99 -3.80
N ASP A 132 7.69 12.59 -4.09
CA ASP A 132 6.48 13.10 -3.44
C ASP A 132 6.50 12.71 -1.94
N ARG A 133 6.81 11.44 -1.64
CA ARG A 133 6.98 10.97 -0.25
C ARG A 133 8.11 11.69 0.50
N ARG A 134 9.22 12.00 -0.18
CA ARG A 134 10.33 12.76 0.42
C ARG A 134 9.94 14.21 0.72
N ALA A 135 9.03 14.80 -0.04
CA ALA A 135 8.54 16.15 0.20
C ALA A 135 7.59 16.21 1.41
N GLU A 136 6.80 15.16 1.64
CA GLU A 136 5.92 15.02 2.81
C GLU A 136 6.71 14.85 4.12
N ILE A 137 7.86 14.16 4.06
CA ILE A 137 8.70 13.96 5.23
C ILE A 137 9.41 15.27 5.59
N GLY A 138 9.05 15.85 6.74
CA GLY A 138 9.72 17.03 7.29
C GLY A 138 11.23 16.84 7.36
N LYS A 139 11.99 17.86 6.94
CA LYS A 139 13.46 17.82 7.01
C LYS A 139 13.88 17.75 8.48
N VAL A 140 14.45 16.62 8.88
CA VAL A 140 15.10 16.50 10.19
C VAL A 140 16.40 17.30 10.18
N GLY A 141 16.46 18.33 11.02
CA GLY A 141 17.68 19.07 11.32
C GLY A 141 18.53 18.30 12.33
N LYS A 142 19.85 18.45 12.25
CA LYS A 142 20.75 18.03 13.33
C LYS A 142 20.95 19.22 14.26
N ILE A 143 20.59 19.07 15.53
CA ILE A 143 20.91 20.06 16.57
C ILE A 143 22.38 19.89 16.95
N LYS A 144 23.15 20.98 17.03
CA LYS A 144 24.53 20.91 17.54
C LYS A 144 24.49 20.54 19.03
N ALA A 145 25.44 19.73 19.48
CA ALA A 145 25.49 19.24 20.87
C ALA A 145 25.41 20.38 21.91
N GLU A 146 26.09 21.51 21.63
CA GLU A 146 26.09 22.71 22.49
C GLU A 146 24.69 23.31 22.69
N THR A 147 23.93 23.46 21.61
CA THR A 147 22.53 23.92 21.66
C THR A 147 21.62 22.94 22.41
N ASN A 148 21.88 21.64 22.30
CA ASN A 148 21.09 20.64 23.02
C ASN A 148 21.32 20.75 24.54
N THR A 149 22.58 20.86 24.98
CA THR A 149 22.91 21.07 26.39
C THR A 149 22.35 22.38 26.94
N TYR A 150 22.32 23.44 26.12
CA TYR A 150 21.69 24.70 26.51
C TYR A 150 20.18 24.54 26.72
N ILE A 151 19.46 23.93 25.76
CA ILE A 151 18.00 23.72 25.87
C ILE A 151 17.62 22.91 27.11
N TYR A 152 18.38 21.86 27.44
CA TYR A 152 18.12 21.05 28.64
C TYR A 152 18.33 21.79 29.96
N ASN A 153 19.19 22.82 29.97
CA ASN A 153 19.54 23.56 31.17
C ASN A 153 18.76 24.89 31.32
N ILE A 154 17.83 25.18 30.42
CA ILE A 154 16.92 26.32 30.58
C ILE A 154 15.89 25.95 31.65
N GLU A 155 15.91 26.66 32.77
CA GLU A 155 14.82 26.62 33.74
C GLU A 155 13.58 27.24 33.10
N ALA A 156 12.50 26.47 33.04
CA ALA A 156 11.24 26.92 32.45
C ALA A 156 10.57 27.91 33.40
N ASP A 157 10.51 29.17 32.99
CA ASP A 157 9.79 30.20 33.73
C ASP A 157 8.29 30.02 33.51
N ILE A 158 7.55 29.82 34.59
CA ILE A 158 6.09 29.65 34.54
C ILE A 158 5.50 31.05 34.35
N VAL A 159 5.09 31.36 33.12
CA VAL A 159 4.36 32.59 32.84
C VAL A 159 2.94 32.44 33.38
N GLU A 160 2.58 33.22 34.39
CA GLU A 160 1.18 33.35 34.82
C GLU A 160 0.36 33.95 33.66
N SER A 161 -0.45 33.12 33.02
CA SER A 161 -1.39 33.61 32.00
C SER A 161 -2.66 34.10 32.69
N GLU A 162 -2.94 35.40 32.61
CA GLU A 162 -4.26 35.93 32.95
C GLU A 162 -5.30 35.37 31.97
N GLN A 163 -6.42 34.88 32.49
CA GLN A 163 -7.55 34.50 31.64
C GLN A 163 -8.03 35.73 30.84
N PRO A 164 -8.29 35.59 29.53
CA PRO A 164 -8.73 36.72 28.72
C PRO A 164 -10.05 37.29 29.24
N LYS A 165 -10.16 38.62 29.31
CA LYS A 165 -11.38 39.32 29.73
C LYS A 165 -12.56 38.90 28.84
N GLY A 166 -13.55 38.23 29.44
CA GLY A 166 -14.74 37.71 28.76
C GLY A 166 -14.85 36.19 28.71
N TYR A 167 -13.97 35.45 29.39
CA TYR A 167 -14.15 34.01 29.60
C TYR A 167 -15.33 33.77 30.55
N GLU A 168 -16.49 33.38 30.00
CA GLU A 168 -17.61 32.91 30.81
C GLU A 168 -17.29 31.49 31.31
N VAL A 169 -16.95 31.39 32.59
CA VAL A 169 -16.88 30.10 33.28
C VAL A 169 -18.31 29.55 33.32
N THR A 170 -18.60 28.60 32.45
CA THR A 170 -19.85 27.84 32.51
C THR A 170 -19.87 27.02 33.80
N GLU A 171 -21.05 26.87 34.43
CA GLU A 171 -21.26 26.28 35.76
C GLU A 171 -20.65 24.87 35.95
N GLU A 172 -20.22 24.20 34.89
CA GLU A 172 -19.50 22.91 34.94
C GLU A 172 -18.04 23.02 35.43
N TRP A 173 -17.49 24.23 35.56
CA TRP A 173 -16.11 24.46 36.01
C TRP A 173 -16.03 25.37 37.24
N THR A 174 -16.94 25.19 38.20
CA THR A 174 -16.74 25.73 39.55
C THR A 174 -15.59 24.99 40.24
N GLU A 175 -14.63 25.74 40.77
CA GLU A 175 -13.42 25.25 41.46
C GLU A 175 -13.69 24.43 42.75
N ASP A 176 -14.96 24.23 43.12
CA ASP A 176 -15.38 23.57 44.36
C ASP A 176 -15.52 22.03 44.27
N ILE A 177 -15.27 21.41 43.11
CA ILE A 177 -15.28 19.95 43.01
C ILE A 177 -13.92 19.39 43.47
N ASN A 178 -13.85 18.99 44.74
CA ASN A 178 -12.70 18.25 45.26
C ASN A 178 -12.73 16.79 44.75
N TYR A 179 -12.19 16.57 43.54
CA TYR A 179 -12.07 15.25 42.93
C TYR A 179 -11.31 14.22 43.78
N GLY A 180 -10.45 14.68 44.70
CA GLY A 180 -9.76 13.81 45.66
C GLY A 180 -10.71 13.16 46.67
N SER A 181 -11.76 13.88 47.09
CA SER A 181 -12.78 13.34 48.00
C SER A 181 -13.70 12.32 47.31
N ILE A 182 -14.07 12.58 46.05
CA ILE A 182 -14.92 11.68 45.24
C ILE A 182 -14.22 10.34 44.98
N ALA A 183 -12.90 10.35 44.78
CA ALA A 183 -12.13 9.12 44.54
C ALA A 183 -12.01 8.22 45.78
N ILE A 184 -12.11 8.78 47.00
CA ILE A 184 -12.03 8.02 48.25
C ILE A 184 -13.37 7.34 48.58
N GLU A 185 -14.50 7.94 48.20
CA GLU A 185 -15.83 7.33 48.40
C GLU A 185 -16.16 6.19 47.42
N GLN A 186 -15.41 6.06 46.31
CA GLN A 186 -15.61 5.01 45.30
C GLN A 186 -14.70 3.77 45.49
N LEU A 187 -13.87 3.75 46.53
CA LEU A 187 -13.00 2.64 46.94
C LEU A 187 -13.66 1.82 48.07
#